data_AF-A0A2G9YLV6-F1
#
_entry.id   AF-A0A2G9YLV6-F1
#
_cell.length_a   1.000
_cell.length_b   1.000
_cell.length_c   1.000
_cell.angle_alpha   90.00
_cell.angle_beta   90.00
_cell.angle_gamma   90.00
#
_symmetry.space_group_name_H-M   'P 1'
#
loop_
_entity.id
_entity.type
_entity.pdbx_description
1 polymer ?
#
loop_
_entity_poly.entity_id
_entity_poly.type
_entity_poly.pdbx_seq_one_letter_code
_entity_poly.pdbx_strand_id
1 'polypeptide(L)' 'MEVENLPYEPLKKKQFLSLKTIARTIRIEQDKKLRLLAERTGRSTSELVREAITRFLKIRQMLE' A
#
# COMPACT_ATOMS: atom_id res chain seq x y z
N MET A 1 17.26 39.03 -19.04
CA MET A 1 15.97 38.35 -18.79
C MET A 1 16.12 37.71 -17.43
N GLU A 2 15.65 38.41 -16.40
CA GLU A 2 15.80 38.03 -15.00
C GLU A 2 14.88 36.82 -14.75
N VAL A 3 15.45 35.73 -14.24
CA VAL A 3 14.67 34.54 -13.89
C VAL A 3 13.95 34.88 -12.58
N GLU A 4 12.71 35.32 -12.71
CA GLU A 4 11.83 35.67 -11.60
C GLU A 4 11.84 34.57 -10.53
N ASN A 5 11.98 35.01 -9.28
CA ASN A 5 11.92 34.22 -8.05
C ASN A 5 10.59 33.46 -7.93
N LEU A 6 10.44 32.34 -8.62
CA LEU A 6 9.34 31.42 -8.37
C LEU A 6 9.60 30.72 -7.02
N PRO A 7 8.71 30.85 -6.02
CA PRO A 7 8.87 30.12 -4.78
C PRO A 7 8.84 28.62 -5.06
N TYR A 8 9.92 27.92 -4.71
CA TYR A 8 9.96 26.46 -4.79
C TYR A 8 8.88 25.91 -3.85
N GLU A 9 7.75 25.47 -4.41
CA GLU A 9 6.78 24.66 -3.68
C GLU A 9 7.25 23.20 -3.68
N PRO A 10 7.59 22.60 -2.53
CA PRO A 10 7.88 21.18 -2.46
C PRO A 10 6.65 20.42 -2.94
N LEU A 11 6.83 19.45 -3.84
CA LEU A 11 5.80 18.50 -4.26
C LEU A 11 5.15 17.87 -3.01
N LYS A 12 4.02 18.40 -2.58
CA LYS A 12 3.23 17.81 -1.49
C LYS A 12 2.70 16.48 -2.01
N LYS A 13 3.16 15.37 -1.43
CA LYS A 13 2.63 14.05 -1.74
C LYS A 13 1.12 14.10 -1.55
N LYS A 14 0.36 13.76 -2.60
CA LYS A 14 -1.11 13.64 -2.53
C LYS A 14 -1.43 12.64 -1.41
N GLN A 15 -1.85 13.14 -0.25
CA GLN A 15 -2.41 12.30 0.80
C GLN A 15 -3.80 11.90 0.33
N PHE A 16 -3.97 10.64 -0.06
CA PHE A 16 -5.29 10.08 -0.36
C PHE A 16 -6.07 10.00 0.96
N LEU A 17 -6.85 11.05 1.24
CA LEU A 17 -7.66 11.25 2.45
C LEU A 17 -8.61 10.09 2.81
N SER A 18 -8.83 9.11 1.93
CA SER A 18 -9.80 8.04 2.10
C SER A 18 -9.23 6.69 2.57
N LEU A 19 -7.91 6.51 2.59
CA LEU A 19 -7.32 5.22 2.98
C LEU A 19 -7.16 5.12 4.50
N LYS A 20 -7.98 4.28 5.14
CA LYS A 20 -7.82 3.93 6.56
C LYS A 20 -6.69 2.92 6.73
N THR A 21 -5.73 3.23 7.59
CA THR A 21 -4.65 2.30 7.98
C THR A 21 -5.10 1.48 9.18
N ILE A 22 -4.96 0.15 9.09
CA ILE A 22 -5.29 -0.79 10.17
C ILE A 22 -4.02 -1.57 10.52
N ALA A 23 -3.65 -1.54 11.81
CA ALA A 23 -2.57 -2.36 12.34
C ALA A 23 -3.03 -3.83 12.44
N ARG A 24 -2.11 -4.77 12.16
CA ARG A 24 -2.41 -6.20 12.16
C ARG A 24 -1.27 -6.96 12.83
N THR A 25 -1.64 -7.98 13.59
CA THR A 25 -0.68 -8.89 14.22
C THR A 25 -0.70 -10.21 13.46
N ILE A 26 0.45 -10.64 12.97
CA ILE A 26 0.63 -11.92 12.26
C ILE A 26 1.86 -12.64 12.84
N ARG A 27 1.95 -13.95 12.61
CA ARG A 27 3.13 -14.71 13.03
C ARG A 27 4.35 -14.24 12.26
N ILE A 28 5.51 -14.28 12.90
CA ILE A 28 6.78 -13.81 12.31
C ILE A 28 7.14 -14.56 11.00
N GLU A 29 6.82 -15.84 10.91
CA GLU A 29 7.04 -16.64 9.71
C GLU A 29 6.18 -16.17 8.53
N GLN A 30 4.95 -15.74 8.80
CA GLN A 30 4.04 -15.19 7.79
C GLN A 30 4.55 -13.83 7.30
N ASP A 31 5.06 -12.99 8.20
CA ASP A 31 5.66 -11.71 7.84
C ASP A 31 6.90 -11.89 6.95
N LYS A 32 7.79 -12.83 7.30
CA LYS A 32 8.97 -13.15 6.47
C LYS A 32 8.57 -13.58 5.06
N LYS A 33 7.58 -14.48 4.94
CA LYS A 33 7.06 -14.92 3.62
C LYS A 33 6.44 -13.76 2.84
N LEU A 34 5.71 -12.86 3.51
CA LEU A 34 5.11 -11.69 2.89
C LEU A 34 6.16 -10.70 2.36
N ARG A 35 7.24 -10.47 3.11
CA ARG A 35 8.35 -9.60 2.67
C ARG A 35 9.09 -10.17 1.47
N LEU A 36 9.40 -11.46 1.49
CA LEU A 36 10.02 -12.14 0.34
C LEU A 36 9.14 -12.07 -0.92
N LEU A 37 7.81 -12.18 -0.76
CA LEU A 37 6.87 -12.02 -1.87
C LEU A 37 6.84 -10.58 -2.38
N ALA A 38 6.87 -9.59 -1.49
CA ALA A 38 6.94 -8.17 -1.86
C ALA A 38 8.20 -7.87 -2.68
N GLU A 39 9.36 -8.37 -2.23
CA GLU A 39 10.64 -8.22 -2.94
C GLU A 39 10.61 -8.87 -4.33
N ARG A 40 10.13 -10.12 -4.44
CA ARG A 40 10.08 -10.85 -5.71
C ARG A 40 9.14 -10.24 -6.74
N THR A 41 8.06 -9.61 -6.29
CA THR A 41 7.03 -9.06 -7.17
C THR A 41 7.19 -7.57 -7.44
N GLY A 42 8.06 -6.88 -6.70
CA GLY A 42 8.17 -5.41 -6.74
C GLY A 42 6.92 -4.69 -6.23
N ARG A 43 6.04 -5.38 -5.49
CA ARG A 43 4.77 -4.83 -4.98
C ARG A 43 4.89 -4.52 -3.50
N SER A 44 4.08 -3.58 -3.02
CA SER A 44 4.04 -3.27 -1.59
C SER A 44 3.33 -4.37 -0.79
N THR A 45 3.76 -4.56 0.46
CA THR A 45 3.10 -5.49 1.39
C THR A 45 1.60 -5.19 1.56
N SER A 46 1.22 -3.91 1.52
CA SER A 46 -0.16 -3.48 1.65
C SER A 46 -1.01 -3.87 0.44
N GLU A 47 -0.46 -3.83 -0.78
CA GLU A 47 -1.15 -4.30 -1.97
C GLU A 47 -1.38 -5.80 -1.94
N LEU A 48 -0.35 -6.57 -1.58
CA LEU A 48 -0.44 -8.03 -1.48
C LEU A 48 -1.47 -8.46 -0.43
N VAL A 49 -1.50 -7.79 0.72
CA VAL A 49 -2.48 -8.05 1.78
C VAL A 49 -3.90 -7.68 1.32
N ARG A 50 -4.09 -6.53 0.66
CA ARG A 50 -5.40 -6.15 0.10
C ARG A 50 -5.89 -7.18 -0.92
N GLU A 51 -5.03 -7.62 -1.82
CA GLU A 51 -5.37 -8.64 -2.83
C GLU A 51 -5.79 -9.97 -2.17
N ALA A 52 -5.03 -10.41 -1.17
CA ALA A 52 -5.35 -11.63 -0.42
C ALA A 52 -6.71 -11.53 0.29
N ILE A 53 -7.01 -10.40 0.93
CA ILE A 53 -8.30 -10.15 1.58
C ILE A 53 -9.42 -10.12 0.53
N THR A 54 -9.26 -9.41 -0.58
CA THR A 54 -10.26 -9.35 -1.66
C THR A 54 -10.56 -10.75 -2.20
N ARG A 55 -9.53 -11.57 -2.44
CA ARG A 55 -9.71 -12.96 -2.88
C ARG A 55 -10.45 -13.80 -1.84
N PHE A 56 -10.07 -13.67 -0.57
CA PHE A 56 -10.73 -14.39 0.52
C PHE A 56 -12.22 -14.03 0.62
N LEU A 57 -12.55 -12.73 0.53
CA LEU A 57 -13.93 -12.25 0.58
C LEU A 57 -14.75 -12.72 -0.63
N LYS A 58 -14.16 -12.72 -1.84
CA LYS A 58 -14.79 -13.28 -3.05
C LYS A 58 -15.10 -14.77 -2.91
N ILE A 59 -14.16 -15.57 -2.40
CA ILE A 59 -14.36 -17.01 -2.14
C ILE A 59 -15.52 -17.23 -1.16
N ARG A 60 -15.66 -16.34 -0.17
CA ARG A 60 -16.73 -16.39 0.83
C ARG A 60 -18.06 -15.80 0.35
N GLN A 61 -18.15 -15.35 -0.90
CA GLN A 61 -19.33 -14.66 -1.46
C GLN A 61 -19.74 -13.43 -0.64
N MET A 62 -18.77 -12.77 0.00
CA MET A 62 -18.97 -11.56 0.81
C MET A 62 -18.67 -10.27 0.02
N LEU A 63 -18.25 -10.41 -1.24
CA LEU A 63 -18.09 -9.34 -2.21
C LEU A 63 -18.84 -9.78 -3.46
N GLU A 64 -19.81 -8.96 -3.88
CA GLU A 64 -20.53 -9.08 -5.16
C GLU A 64 -19.59 -8.82 -6.36
#